data_AF-A0A9P6EML2-F1
#
_entry.id   AF-A0A9P6EML2-F1
#
_cell.length_a   1.000
_cell.length_b   1.000
_cell.length_c   1.000
_cell.angle_alpha   90.00
_cell.angle_beta   90.00
_cell.angle_gamma   90.00
#
_symmetry.space_group_name_H-M   'P 1'
#
loop_
_entity.id
_entity.type
_entity.pdbx_description
1 polymer ?
#
loop_
_entity_poly.entity_id
_entity_poly.type
_entity_poly.pdbx_seq_one_letter_code
_entity_poly.pdbx_strand_id
1 'polypeptide(L)'
;MRRSVMEWCDDMFWSAPVGTPPPVTTIPTTTTGSSPTTTGSGAAVTGSQIRTVQAPVYHFYLQNNGGVPALGPEASSGKFTIGGTISLNNADGSKLYLNLNNTATTSYKPLTFGTTATTTNWGLEGDTIITTNPRQLNFIACSTSNSNFYDLFLQNGNDTPSGRSCSLQTIHLPCLC
;
A
#
# COMPACT_ATOMS: atom_id res chain seq x y z
N MET A 1 -58.66 -23.80 -42.56
CA MET A 1 -57.53 -24.00 -43.50
C MET A 1 -56.44 -24.68 -42.68
N ARG A 2 -56.28 -26.01 -42.70
CA ARG A 2 -55.43 -26.80 -43.63
C ARG A 2 -54.10 -26.05 -43.90
N ARG A 3 -52.89 -26.52 -43.54
CA ARG A 3 -52.33 -27.88 -43.31
C ARG A 3 -51.25 -27.73 -42.20
N SER A 4 -51.07 -28.64 -41.23
CA SER A 4 -50.62 -30.05 -41.32
C SER A 4 -49.24 -30.14 -41.99
N VAL A 5 -48.20 -30.49 -41.23
CA VAL A 5 -47.59 -31.86 -41.18
C VAL A 5 -46.16 -31.77 -41.77
N MET A 6 -45.08 -32.41 -41.32
CA MET A 6 -44.75 -33.60 -40.51
C MET A 6 -43.32 -33.29 -39.97
N GLU A 7 -42.94 -33.47 -38.71
CA GLU A 7 -42.70 -34.72 -37.97
C GLU A 7 -41.77 -35.72 -38.69
N TRP A 8 -41.18 -36.61 -37.89
CA TRP A 8 -40.35 -37.79 -38.19
C TRP A 8 -38.84 -37.54 -38.14
N CYS A 9 -38.04 -38.39 -37.52
CA CYS A 9 -38.18 -39.38 -36.45
C CYS A 9 -36.78 -39.98 -36.31
N ASP A 10 -36.46 -40.41 -35.09
CA ASP A 10 -35.65 -41.59 -34.76
C ASP A 10 -34.24 -41.78 -35.32
N ASP A 11 -33.32 -41.96 -34.36
CA ASP A 11 -32.38 -43.07 -34.23
C ASP A 11 -32.12 -43.96 -35.45
N MET A 12 -30.85 -44.10 -35.83
CA MET A 12 -30.13 -45.39 -35.84
C MET A 12 -28.71 -45.25 -36.42
N PHE A 13 -27.75 -45.78 -35.65
CA PHE A 13 -26.50 -46.43 -36.04
C PHE A 13 -25.97 -46.22 -37.48
N TRP A 14 -24.80 -45.57 -37.60
CA TRP A 14 -23.89 -45.84 -38.70
C TRP A 14 -22.42 -45.81 -38.26
N SER A 15 -21.72 -46.87 -38.63
CA SER A 15 -20.36 -47.26 -38.25
C SER A 15 -19.27 -46.28 -38.67
N ALA A 16 -18.24 -46.17 -37.84
CA ALA A 16 -17.01 -45.45 -38.16
C ALA A 16 -16.23 -46.12 -39.31
N PRO A 17 -15.75 -45.37 -40.32
CA PRO A 17 -14.70 -45.86 -41.20
C PRO A 17 -13.32 -45.68 -40.53
N VAL A 18 -12.55 -46.77 -40.47
CA VAL A 18 -11.15 -46.77 -40.03
C VAL A 18 -10.30 -46.14 -41.15
N GLY A 19 -9.97 -44.86 -40.98
CA GLY A 19 -9.09 -44.12 -41.89
C GLY A 19 -7.61 -44.27 -41.48
N THR A 20 -6.79 -44.69 -42.42
CA THR A 20 -5.33 -44.85 -42.36
C THR A 20 -4.63 -43.52 -42.01
N PRO A 21 -3.56 -43.49 -41.18
CA PRO A 21 -2.89 -42.24 -40.82
C PRO A 21 -2.08 -41.65 -42.00
N PRO A 22 -2.09 -40.32 -42.20
CA PRO A 22 -1.26 -39.63 -43.19
C PRO A 22 0.22 -39.50 -42.74
N PRO A 23 1.16 -39.26 -43.66
CA PRO A 23 2.59 -39.22 -43.37
C PRO A 23 3.02 -38.01 -42.52
N VAL A 24 3.93 -38.26 -41.58
CA VAL A 24 4.55 -37.25 -40.70
C VAL A 24 5.39 -36.28 -41.54
N THR A 25 5.00 -35.00 -41.54
CA THR A 25 5.82 -33.89 -42.05
C THR A 25 6.43 -33.17 -40.86
N THR A 26 7.76 -33.25 -40.71
CA THR A 26 8.53 -32.60 -39.65
C THR A 26 8.60 -31.10 -39.93
N ILE A 27 7.95 -30.29 -39.09
CA ILE A 27 8.05 -28.82 -39.12
C ILE A 27 9.23 -28.40 -38.23
N PRO A 28 10.18 -27.55 -38.70
CA PRO A 28 11.19 -26.97 -37.83
C PRO A 28 10.54 -25.92 -36.90
N THR A 29 10.58 -26.18 -35.60
CA THR A 29 10.15 -25.23 -34.57
C THR A 29 11.20 -24.14 -34.43
N THR A 30 10.90 -22.92 -34.88
CA THR A 30 11.64 -21.72 -34.46
C THR A 30 11.35 -21.44 -33.00
N THR A 31 12.27 -21.80 -32.12
CA THR A 31 12.28 -21.39 -30.72
C THR A 31 12.68 -19.91 -30.62
N THR A 32 11.69 -19.04 -30.53
CA THR A 32 11.90 -17.68 -29.99
C THR A 32 12.22 -17.85 -28.52
N GLY A 33 13.50 -17.71 -28.16
CA GLY A 33 13.95 -17.77 -26.77
C GLY A 33 13.35 -16.62 -25.97
N SER A 34 12.26 -16.88 -25.25
CA SER A 34 11.82 -16.03 -24.16
C SER A 34 12.95 -16.00 -23.12
N SER A 35 13.74 -14.93 -23.13
CA SER A 35 14.67 -14.64 -22.05
C SER A 35 13.90 -14.76 -20.74
N PRO A 36 14.34 -15.56 -19.76
CA PRO A 36 13.70 -15.58 -18.47
C PRO A 36 13.79 -14.16 -17.91
N THR A 37 12.64 -13.52 -17.69
CA THR A 37 12.58 -12.36 -16.81
C THR A 37 12.94 -12.89 -15.43
N THR A 38 14.20 -12.75 -15.04
CA THR A 38 14.61 -12.91 -13.66
C THR A 38 13.90 -11.81 -12.89
N THR A 39 12.72 -12.13 -12.35
CA THR A 39 12.16 -11.39 -11.23
C THR A 39 13.14 -11.60 -10.09
N GLY A 40 14.15 -10.74 -10.01
CA GLY A 40 14.99 -10.65 -8.83
C GLY A 40 14.04 -10.32 -7.70
N SER A 41 13.72 -11.31 -6.88
CA SER A 41 13.07 -11.07 -5.59
C SER A 41 14.09 -10.34 -4.75
N GLY A 42 14.05 -9.00 -4.81
CA GLY A 42 14.78 -8.17 -3.86
C GLY A 42 14.38 -8.61 -2.45
N ALA A 43 15.32 -8.54 -1.51
CA ALA A 43 15.02 -8.86 -0.13
C ALA A 43 13.76 -8.10 0.33
N ALA A 44 12.83 -8.80 0.97
CA ALA A 44 11.62 -8.18 1.49
C ALA A 44 12.03 -7.05 2.45
N VAL A 45 11.46 -5.86 2.25
CA VAL A 45 11.72 -4.72 3.13
C VAL A 45 11.27 -5.08 4.54
N THR A 46 12.18 -5.02 5.50
CA THR A 46 11.91 -5.34 6.90
C THR A 46 11.48 -4.10 7.69
N GLY A 47 10.81 -4.32 8.82
CA GLY A 47 10.33 -3.27 9.71
C GLY A 47 8.84 -3.40 10.01
N SER A 48 8.36 -2.53 10.89
CA SER A 48 6.96 -2.47 11.29
C SER A 48 6.21 -1.50 10.39
N GLN A 49 4.97 -1.80 10.07
CA GLN A 49 4.09 -0.76 9.53
C GLN A 49 3.69 0.20 10.65
N ILE A 50 3.14 1.35 10.30
CA ILE A 50 2.52 2.29 11.23
C ILE A 50 1.14 2.59 10.67
N ARG A 51 0.10 2.53 11.49
CA ARG A 51 -1.30 2.66 11.06
C ARG A 51 -2.14 3.50 12.00
N THR A 52 -3.26 4.01 11.50
CA THR A 52 -4.33 4.60 12.31
C THR A 52 -5.38 3.54 12.68
N VAL A 53 -5.94 3.69 13.88
CA VAL A 53 -6.90 2.72 14.46
C VAL A 53 -8.28 3.31 14.70
N GLN A 54 -8.56 4.50 14.14
CA GLN A 54 -9.82 5.22 14.31
C GLN A 54 -10.33 5.73 12.97
N ALA A 55 -11.65 5.86 12.85
CA ALA A 55 -12.27 6.51 11.69
C ALA A 55 -11.88 8.00 11.62
N PRO A 56 -11.92 8.62 10.42
CA PRO A 56 -12.27 8.07 9.11
C PRO A 56 -11.14 7.30 8.42
N VAL A 57 -9.93 7.31 8.99
CA VAL A 57 -8.72 6.70 8.40
C VAL A 57 -8.41 5.34 9.01
N TYR A 58 -9.41 4.58 9.42
CA TYR A 58 -9.19 3.27 10.04
C TYR A 58 -8.46 2.34 9.06
N HIS A 59 -7.39 1.68 9.53
CA HIS A 59 -6.53 0.82 8.69
C HIS A 59 -5.86 1.55 7.52
N PHE A 60 -5.64 2.85 7.65
CA PHE A 60 -4.73 3.54 6.75
C PHE A 60 -3.32 3.50 7.34
N TYR A 61 -2.35 3.36 6.46
CA TYR A 61 -0.96 3.11 6.81
C TYR A 61 -0.06 4.25 6.38
N LEU A 62 0.92 4.57 7.22
CA LEU A 62 1.93 5.57 6.95
C LEU A 62 2.79 5.14 5.76
N GLN A 63 3.02 6.07 4.85
CA GLN A 63 3.78 5.87 3.63
C GLN A 63 4.38 7.19 3.14
N ASN A 64 5.36 7.10 2.26
CA ASN A 64 5.99 8.25 1.64
C ASN A 64 5.28 8.62 0.33
N ASN A 65 4.74 9.84 0.27
CA ASN A 65 4.17 10.42 -0.93
C ASN A 65 5.02 11.64 -1.35
N GLY A 66 6.06 11.41 -2.15
CA GLY A 66 6.92 12.49 -2.67
C GLY A 66 7.69 13.26 -1.60
N GLY A 67 8.09 12.62 -0.50
CA GLY A 67 8.74 13.25 0.65
C GLY A 67 7.77 13.73 1.73
N VAL A 68 6.46 13.66 1.47
CA VAL A 68 5.43 14.01 2.45
C VAL A 68 4.84 12.74 3.05
N PRO A 69 4.79 12.61 4.38
CA PRO A 69 4.12 11.50 5.05
C PRO A 69 2.61 11.57 4.83
N ALA A 70 2.06 10.49 4.28
CA ALA A 70 0.63 10.33 4.04
C ALA A 70 0.14 9.02 4.65
N LEU A 71 -1.13 8.99 5.01
CA LEU A 71 -1.88 7.80 5.36
C LEU A 71 -2.65 7.31 4.13
N GLY A 72 -2.62 6.02 3.83
CA GLY A 72 -3.44 5.44 2.76
C GLY A 72 -3.45 3.91 2.76
N PRO A 73 -3.66 3.26 1.60
CA PRO A 73 -3.89 1.81 1.55
C PRO A 73 -2.70 0.98 2.05
N GLU A 74 -3.00 -0.20 2.61
CA GLU A 74 -1.99 -1.14 3.11
C GLU A 74 -1.00 -1.57 2.04
N ALA A 75 -1.46 -1.76 0.80
CA ALA A 75 -0.65 -2.23 -0.31
C ALA A 75 0.56 -1.34 -0.63
N SER A 76 0.50 -0.05 -0.26
CA SER A 76 1.58 0.92 -0.44
C SER A 76 2.21 1.35 0.89
N SER A 77 1.90 0.65 1.98
CA SER A 77 2.41 0.95 3.32
C SER A 77 3.94 0.90 3.39
N GLY A 78 4.52 1.87 4.09
CA GLY A 78 5.93 1.86 4.44
C GLY A 78 6.26 0.82 5.52
N LYS A 79 7.51 0.34 5.50
CA LYS A 79 8.09 -0.46 6.58
C LYS A 79 9.11 0.38 7.32
N PHE A 80 8.96 0.49 8.62
CA PHE A 80 9.68 1.43 9.45
C PHE A 80 10.54 0.71 10.48
N THR A 81 11.73 1.25 10.73
CA THR A 81 12.48 0.99 11.96
C THR A 81 12.18 2.11 12.94
N ILE A 82 11.73 1.75 14.14
CA ILE A 82 11.32 2.68 15.20
C ILE A 82 12.30 2.60 16.37
N GLY A 83 12.68 3.76 16.88
CA GLY A 83 13.50 3.96 18.08
C GLY A 83 13.49 5.45 18.42
N GLY A 84 14.65 6.03 18.75
CA GLY A 84 14.77 7.50 18.88
C GLY A 84 14.48 8.25 17.56
N THR A 85 14.64 7.57 16.42
CA THR A 85 14.22 8.05 15.11
C THR A 85 13.19 7.08 14.51
N ILE A 86 12.42 7.54 13.53
CA ILE A 86 11.57 6.66 12.70
C ILE A 86 12.12 6.74 11.28
N SER A 87 12.65 5.63 10.76
CA SER A 87 13.15 5.54 9.39
C SER A 87 12.30 4.62 8.54
N LEU A 88 11.78 5.12 7.44
CA LEU A 88 11.27 4.33 6.32
C LEU A 88 12.43 3.57 5.68
N ASN A 89 12.30 2.25 5.61
CA ASN A 89 13.24 1.38 4.93
C ASN A 89 12.79 1.21 3.48
N ASN A 90 13.67 1.51 2.53
CA ASN A 90 13.41 1.29 1.11
C ASN A 90 14.01 -0.03 0.64
N ALA A 91 13.51 -0.55 -0.49
CA ALA A 91 13.98 -1.81 -1.06
C ALA A 91 15.44 -1.78 -1.54
N ASP A 92 15.95 -0.60 -1.88
CA ASP A 92 17.37 -0.36 -2.24
C ASP A 92 18.30 -0.24 -1.02
N GLY A 93 17.77 -0.41 0.20
CA GLY A 93 18.50 -0.26 1.45
C GLY A 93 18.68 1.19 1.91
N SER A 94 18.24 2.18 1.12
CA SER A 94 18.22 3.58 1.54
C SER A 94 17.16 3.80 2.62
N LYS A 95 17.31 4.91 3.36
CA LYS A 95 16.40 5.29 4.44
C LYS A 95 15.94 6.72 4.30
N LEU A 96 14.67 6.96 4.63
CA LEU A 96 14.13 8.30 4.84
C LEU A 96 13.60 8.40 6.27
N TYR A 97 13.92 9.49 6.95
CA TYR A 97 13.57 9.74 8.33
C TYR A 97 12.33 10.61 8.42
N LEU A 98 11.37 10.17 9.23
CA LEU A 98 10.20 10.96 9.59
C LEU A 98 10.64 12.10 10.50
N ASN A 99 10.55 13.32 9.99
CA ASN A 99 11.01 14.53 10.66
C ASN A 99 9.85 15.48 10.91
N LEU A 100 9.83 16.02 12.12
CA LEU A 100 8.92 17.05 12.57
C LEU A 100 9.49 18.43 12.25
N ASN A 101 8.70 19.26 11.58
CA ASN A 101 9.02 20.68 11.42
C ASN A 101 8.59 21.47 12.66
N ASN A 102 9.51 21.60 13.62
CA ASN A 102 9.28 22.36 14.86
C ASN A 102 9.28 23.88 14.67
N THR A 103 9.71 24.40 13.52
CA THR A 103 9.75 25.85 13.27
C THR A 103 8.44 26.39 12.72
N ALA A 104 7.47 25.52 12.37
CA ALA A 104 6.13 25.94 11.99
C ALA A 104 5.45 26.68 13.17
N THR A 105 4.78 27.80 12.89
CA THR A 105 4.12 28.62 13.90
C THR A 105 2.73 28.11 14.30
N THR A 106 2.08 27.37 13.40
CA THR A 106 0.79 26.71 13.64
C THR A 106 0.89 25.61 14.68
N SER A 107 -0.21 25.28 15.35
CA SER A 107 -0.22 24.19 16.32
C SER A 107 -0.06 22.81 15.66
N TYR A 108 -0.51 22.65 14.42
CA TYR A 108 -0.20 21.48 13.61
C TYR A 108 1.20 21.64 13.01
N LYS A 109 2.04 20.63 13.22
CA LYS A 109 3.43 20.60 12.77
C LYS A 109 3.55 19.68 11.55
N PRO A 110 3.99 20.20 10.40
CA PRO A 110 4.26 19.38 9.22
C PRO A 110 5.28 18.29 9.53
N LEU A 111 5.04 17.12 8.93
CA LEU A 111 5.98 16.02 8.92
C LEU A 111 6.61 15.92 7.52
N THR A 112 7.84 15.43 7.45
CA THR A 112 8.58 15.22 6.19
C THR A 112 9.35 13.91 6.24
N PHE A 113 9.61 13.32 5.08
CA PHE A 113 10.58 12.25 4.92
C PHE A 113 11.87 12.83 4.32
N GLY A 114 12.90 12.97 5.15
CA GLY A 114 14.21 13.49 4.74
C GLY A 114 15.31 12.43 4.79
N THR A 115 16.41 12.64 4.10
CA THR A 115 17.57 11.73 4.13
C THR A 115 18.36 11.80 5.45
N THR A 116 18.08 12.79 6.29
CA THR A 116 18.74 13.01 7.58
C THR A 116 17.69 13.06 8.69
N ALA A 117 17.94 12.37 9.81
CA ALA A 117 17.11 12.47 11.00
C ALA A 117 17.34 13.81 11.72
N THR A 118 16.35 14.70 11.66
CA THR A 118 16.33 15.93 12.46
C THR A 118 15.46 15.80 13.71
N THR A 119 14.58 14.79 13.74
CA THR A 119 13.77 14.44 14.91
C THR A 119 14.29 13.15 15.52
N THR A 120 14.85 13.24 16.72
CA THR A 120 15.56 12.15 17.41
C THR A 120 14.95 11.76 18.76
N ASN A 121 13.74 12.27 19.02
CA ASN A 121 12.96 12.03 20.23
C ASN A 121 11.65 11.31 19.92
N TRP A 122 11.57 10.55 18.83
CA TRP A 122 10.46 9.62 18.63
C TRP A 122 10.53 8.51 19.68
N GLY A 123 9.39 7.90 19.97
CA GLY A 123 9.29 6.81 20.92
C GLY A 123 7.96 6.08 20.82
N LEU A 124 7.79 5.12 21.73
CA LEU A 124 6.59 4.32 21.87
C LEU A 124 6.04 4.45 23.28
N GLU A 125 4.72 4.58 23.38
CA GLU A 125 3.96 4.33 24.60
C GLU A 125 3.02 3.16 24.33
N GLY A 126 3.39 1.97 24.82
CA GLY A 126 2.80 0.73 24.32
C GLY A 126 3.11 0.54 22.83
N ASP A 127 2.08 0.51 21.99
CA ASP A 127 2.21 0.48 20.52
C ASP A 127 2.04 1.85 19.86
N THR A 128 1.74 2.89 20.63
CA THR A 128 1.43 4.23 20.11
C THR A 128 2.71 5.01 19.83
N ILE A 129 2.83 5.59 18.63
CA ILE A 129 3.94 6.47 18.29
C ILE A 129 3.78 7.81 19.01
N ILE A 130 4.85 8.25 19.68
CA ILE A 130 4.89 9.54 20.37
C ILE A 130 6.18 10.30 20.04
N THR A 131 6.17 11.62 20.21
CA THR A 131 7.40 12.33 20.60
C THR A 131 7.56 12.23 22.11
N THR A 132 8.78 12.12 22.62
CA THR A 132 9.05 11.94 24.06
C THR A 132 9.36 13.26 24.78
N ASN A 133 9.82 14.29 24.06
CA ASN A 133 10.15 15.59 24.66
C ASN A 133 9.90 16.78 23.71
N PRO A 134 8.82 17.57 23.89
CA PRO A 134 7.73 17.29 24.82
C PRO A 134 6.97 16.03 24.43
N ARG A 135 6.28 15.41 25.39
CA ARG A 135 5.43 14.24 25.12
C ARG A 135 4.25 14.66 24.26
N GLN A 136 4.13 14.11 23.05
CA GLN A 136 2.98 14.31 22.16
C GLN A 136 2.62 13.02 21.45
N LEU A 137 1.32 12.71 21.40
CA LEU A 137 0.77 11.54 20.70
C LEU A 137 -0.37 11.91 19.74
N ASN A 138 -0.82 13.17 19.77
CA ASN A 138 -1.91 13.64 18.95
C ASN A 138 -1.39 13.95 17.55
N PHE A 139 -2.02 13.35 16.57
CA PHE A 139 -1.86 13.68 15.17
C PHE A 139 -3.19 14.19 14.62
N ILE A 140 -3.14 14.89 13.50
CA ILE A 140 -4.32 15.13 12.68
C ILE A 140 -4.11 14.52 11.30
N ALA A 141 -5.11 13.80 10.81
CA ALA A 141 -5.18 13.29 9.46
C ALA A 141 -6.10 14.21 8.65
N CYS A 142 -5.57 14.86 7.61
CA CYS A 142 -6.29 15.83 6.82
C CYS A 142 -6.57 15.29 5.42
N SER A 143 -7.84 15.37 5.00
CA SER A 143 -8.29 14.97 3.66
C SER A 143 -7.44 15.62 2.56
N THR A 144 -7.13 14.86 1.51
CA THR A 144 -6.52 15.38 0.28
C THR A 144 -7.56 15.40 -0.84
N SER A 145 -7.16 15.81 -2.05
CA SER A 145 -8.01 15.66 -3.24
C SER A 145 -8.30 14.20 -3.60
N ASN A 146 -7.54 13.26 -3.06
CA ASN A 146 -7.76 11.82 -3.21
C ASN A 146 -8.30 11.25 -1.89
N SER A 147 -9.52 10.71 -1.90
CA SER A 147 -10.16 10.14 -0.69
C SER A 147 -9.42 8.95 -0.07
N ASN A 148 -8.50 8.33 -0.82
CA ASN A 148 -7.68 7.23 -0.31
C ASN A 148 -6.43 7.70 0.43
N PHE A 149 -6.16 9.01 0.44
CA PHE A 149 -4.96 9.56 1.06
C PHE A 149 -5.27 10.75 1.97
N TYR A 150 -4.63 10.75 3.13
CA TYR A 150 -4.70 11.83 4.10
C TYR A 150 -3.29 12.28 4.44
N ASP A 151 -3.05 13.59 4.50
CA ASP A 151 -1.77 14.08 5.01
C ASP A 151 -1.78 14.02 6.53
N LEU A 152 -0.61 13.72 7.10
CA LEU A 152 -0.44 13.55 8.53
C LEU A 152 0.38 14.69 9.13
N PHE A 153 -0.11 15.27 10.23
CA PHE A 153 0.58 16.30 10.99
C PHE A 153 0.61 15.92 12.46
N LEU A 154 1.67 16.28 13.19
CA LEU A 154 1.65 16.21 14.65
C LEU A 154 0.89 17.41 15.19
N GLN A 155 0.01 17.23 16.16
CA GLN A 155 -0.87 18.29 16.66
C GLN A 155 -0.50 18.68 18.10
N ASN A 156 -0.09 19.94 18.29
CA ASN A 156 0.23 20.52 19.60
C ASN A 156 -0.85 21.45 20.15
N GLY A 157 -1.96 21.60 19.43
CA GLY A 157 -3.08 22.45 19.82
C GLY A 157 -4.32 22.07 19.02
N ASN A 158 -4.93 23.04 18.37
CA ASN A 158 -6.26 22.94 17.76
C ASN A 158 -6.37 23.60 16.38
N ASP A 159 -5.29 24.20 15.85
CA ASP A 159 -5.24 24.67 14.47
C ASP A 159 -5.34 23.48 13.50
N THR A 160 -5.92 23.71 12.33
CA THR A 160 -5.91 22.78 11.20
C THR A 160 -5.54 23.51 9.90
N PRO A 161 -4.98 22.81 8.91
CA PRO A 161 -4.79 23.35 7.57
C PRO A 161 -6.09 23.91 6.99
N SER A 162 -6.03 25.12 6.42
CA SER A 162 -7.21 25.78 5.85
C SER A 162 -7.78 25.01 4.64
N GLY A 163 -9.11 25.01 4.53
CA GLY A 163 -9.82 24.36 3.42
C GLY A 163 -9.78 22.83 3.42
N ARG A 164 -9.32 22.20 4.51
CA ARG A 164 -9.23 20.74 4.63
C ARG A 164 -10.01 20.24 5.83
N SER A 165 -10.74 19.15 5.63
CA SER A 165 -11.35 18.42 6.75
C SER A 165 -10.29 17.53 7.40
N CYS A 166 -10.08 17.70 8.70
CA CYS A 166 -9.10 16.93 9.47
C CYS A 166 -9.77 16.24 10.66
N SER A 167 -9.26 15.07 11.04
CA SER A 167 -9.66 14.33 12.24
C SER A 167 -8.47 14.14 13.17
N LEU A 168 -8.69 14.22 14.48
CA LEU A 168 -7.69 13.85 15.49
C LEU A 168 -7.45 12.34 15.41
N GLN A 169 -6.19 11.93 15.48
CA GLN A 169 -5.75 10.54 15.38
C GLN A 169 -4.60 10.26 16.32
N THR A 170 -4.45 8.99 16.68
CA THR A 170 -3.21 8.40 17.17
C THR A 170 -2.72 7.39 16.13
N ILE A 171 -1.40 7.23 16.02
CA ILE A 171 -0.81 6.26 15.09
C ILE A 171 -0.07 5.18 15.89
N HIS A 172 -0.17 3.94 15.42
CA HIS A 172 0.20 2.75 16.18
C HIS A 172 1.03 1.81 15.31
N LEU A 173 1.86 1.01 15.96
CA LEU A 173 2.33 -0.23 15.36
C LEU A 173 1.12 -1.18 15.19
N PRO A 174 1.07 -2.00 14.12
CA PRO A 174 0.15 -3.10 14.06
C PRO A 174 0.32 -3.94 15.32
N CYS A 175 -0.77 -4.14 16.05
CA CYS A 175 -0.78 -5.04 17.18
C CYS A 175 -0.26 -6.40 16.67
N LEU A 176 0.75 -6.96 17.33
CA LEU A 176 1.18 -8.33 17.06
C LEU A 176 0.01 -9.22 17.45
N CYS A 177 -0.67 -9.77 16.45
CA CYS A 177 -1.73 -10.77 16.65
C CYS A 177 -1.15 -12.03 17.29
#